data_AF-A0A8J8F9N5-F1
#
_entry.id   AF-A0A8J8F9N5-F1
#
_cell.length_a   1.000
_cell.length_b   1.000
_cell.length_c   1.000
_cell.angle_alpha   90.00
_cell.angle_beta   90.00
_cell.angle_gamma   90.00
#
_symmetry.space_group_name_H-M   'P 1'
#
loop_
_entity.id
_entity.type
_entity.pdbx_description
1 polymer ?
#
loop_
_entity_poly.entity_id
_entity_poly.type
_entity_poly.pdbx_seq_one_letter_code
_entity_poly.pdbx_strand_id
1 'polypeptide(L)'
;MPSEKEKESWTIDQITKSEFFHQKLHEWGLLEIAYELESIKGEVFEWDIKDLGITNRAWNKVIHRGIKPVRVFAHPGVLIQNPKRIGYYRMLAMVSQKSMSRVGLSINKSEKGKGLFNDDTALRISKHLNKIVSILIEHDEKIDAREFDLWRGMAAGSQAQGSWQNTKGERAEIVIKDIMGRRIRERKLALEEKLHGKGVILNLRAGRQFIFGSEPDIGVYKKGLIQIAVEIKGGIDPAGVLERFGAALKSLRRAKQENSKSTTILIMQGVSLTTKAKEEIQNSESIIDYFFTIEDIIGNEYVRKDLFKILKI
;
A
#
# COMPACT_ATOMS: atom_id res chain seq x y z
N MET A 1 22.09 24.50 2.90
CA MET A 1 22.18 23.53 4.02
C MET A 1 20.81 23.48 4.68
N PRO A 2 20.32 22.29 5.08
CA PRO A 2 19.04 22.18 5.78
C PRO A 2 19.07 22.96 7.10
N SER A 3 17.97 23.61 7.45
CA SER A 3 17.77 24.24 8.76
C SER A 3 17.76 23.19 9.88
N GLU A 4 18.04 23.60 11.12
CA GLU A 4 17.98 22.69 12.29
C GLU A 4 16.62 21.99 12.42
N LYS A 5 15.54 22.74 12.19
CA LYS A 5 14.17 22.21 12.19
C LYS A 5 13.95 21.16 11.09
N GLU A 6 14.54 21.35 9.91
CA GLU A 6 14.50 20.34 8.84
C GLU A 6 15.30 19.10 9.22
N LYS A 7 16.50 19.23 9.81
CA LYS A 7 17.31 18.08 10.25
C LYS A 7 16.60 17.25 11.32
N GLU A 8 15.96 17.91 12.28
CA GLU A 8 15.16 17.24 13.31
C GLU A 8 13.99 16.48 12.68
N SER A 9 13.25 17.10 11.75
CA SER A 9 12.18 16.42 11.01
C SER A 9 12.68 15.21 10.21
N TRP A 10 13.86 15.30 9.60
CA TRP A 10 14.46 14.18 8.87
C TRP A 10 14.85 13.04 9.81
N THR A 11 15.41 13.36 10.98
CA THR A 11 15.81 12.37 11.99
C THR A 11 14.60 11.61 12.53
N ILE A 12 13.51 12.32 12.85
CA ILE A 12 12.26 11.71 13.31
C ILE A 12 11.69 10.78 12.23
N ASP A 13 11.73 11.18 10.95
CA ASP A 13 11.27 10.33 9.85
C ASP A 13 12.10 9.05 9.73
N GLN A 14 13.42 9.16 9.85
CA GLN A 14 14.34 8.02 9.79
C GLN A 14 14.09 7.02 10.94
N ILE A 15 13.91 7.51 12.16
CA ILE A 15 13.60 6.66 13.33
C ILE A 15 12.26 5.96 13.12
N THR A 16 11.21 6.73 12.79
CA THR A 16 9.86 6.16 12.61
C THR A 16 9.83 5.12 11.48
N LYS A 17 10.54 5.38 10.38
CA LYS A 17 10.69 4.41 9.29
C LYS A 17 11.43 3.15 9.75
N SER A 18 12.52 3.30 10.50
CA SER A 18 13.32 2.18 10.98
C SER A 18 12.53 1.29 11.94
N GLU A 19 11.80 1.89 12.89
CA GLU A 19 10.88 1.19 13.78
C GLU A 19 9.78 0.47 13.01
N PHE A 20 9.18 1.11 12.00
CA PHE A 20 8.17 0.48 11.15
C PHE A 20 8.72 -0.77 10.45
N PHE A 21 9.91 -0.69 9.85
CA PHE A 21 10.54 -1.84 9.18
C PHE A 21 10.85 -2.96 10.17
N HIS A 22 11.39 -2.62 11.34
CA HIS A 22 11.65 -3.55 12.41
C HIS A 22 10.37 -4.26 12.88
N GLN A 23 9.26 -3.53 13.06
CA GLN A 23 7.97 -4.12 13.41
C GLN A 23 7.45 -5.09 12.33
N LYS A 24 7.62 -4.76 11.05
CA LYS A 24 7.17 -5.63 9.94
C LYS A 24 7.88 -6.98 9.89
N LEU A 25 9.13 -7.06 10.33
CA LEU A 25 9.85 -8.33 10.49
C LEU A 25 9.03 -9.32 11.33
N HIS A 26 8.54 -8.86 12.48
CA HIS A 26 7.76 -9.66 13.43
C HIS A 26 6.30 -9.83 12.99
N GLU A 27 5.66 -8.77 12.50
CA GLU A 27 4.25 -8.84 12.07
C GLU A 27 4.04 -9.84 10.93
N TRP A 28 5.02 -9.97 10.03
CA TRP A 28 4.97 -10.92 8.92
C TRP A 28 5.55 -12.30 9.26
N GLY A 29 6.05 -12.48 10.49
CA GLY A 29 6.61 -13.75 10.95
C GLY A 29 7.82 -14.21 10.15
N LEU A 30 8.67 -13.28 9.68
CA LEU A 30 9.71 -13.62 8.69
C LEU A 30 10.74 -14.61 9.23
N LEU A 31 11.07 -14.53 10.53
CA LEU A 31 12.00 -15.45 11.19
C LEU A 31 11.28 -16.74 11.58
N GLU A 32 10.10 -16.62 12.17
CA GLU A 32 9.27 -17.72 12.67
C GLU A 32 8.96 -18.71 11.54
N ILE A 33 8.50 -18.20 10.39
CA ILE A 33 8.23 -19.03 9.21
C ILE A 33 9.51 -19.66 8.64
N ALA A 34 10.65 -18.98 8.72
CA ALA A 34 11.92 -19.54 8.26
C ALA A 34 12.34 -20.74 9.12
N TYR A 35 12.31 -20.58 10.45
CA TYR A 35 12.61 -21.66 11.39
C TYR A 35 11.62 -22.82 11.28
N GLU A 36 10.32 -22.52 11.10
CA GLU A 36 9.32 -23.55 10.81
C GLU A 36 9.73 -24.37 9.59
N LEU A 37 10.04 -23.74 8.46
CA LEU A 37 10.42 -24.45 7.24
C LEU A 37 11.72 -25.26 7.40
N GLU A 38 12.69 -24.76 8.17
CA GLU A 38 13.94 -25.48 8.44
C GLU A 38 13.73 -26.75 9.26
N SER A 39 12.72 -26.75 10.13
CA SER A 39 12.32 -27.90 10.94
C SER A 39 11.56 -28.97 10.15
N ILE A 40 11.01 -28.62 8.97
CA ILE A 40 10.28 -29.57 8.12
C ILE A 40 11.26 -30.58 7.52
N LYS A 41 10.92 -31.85 7.68
CA LYS A 41 11.55 -32.98 6.98
C LYS A 41 11.03 -33.02 5.54
N GLY A 42 11.73 -32.38 4.62
CA GLY A 42 11.30 -32.25 3.22
C GLY A 42 11.15 -33.60 2.50
N GLU A 43 11.85 -34.63 2.97
CA GLU A 43 11.83 -35.99 2.46
C GLU A 43 10.49 -36.72 2.65
N VAL A 44 9.58 -36.21 3.48
CA VAL A 44 8.24 -36.81 3.68
C VAL A 44 7.25 -36.43 2.57
N PHE A 45 7.63 -35.51 1.69
CA PHE A 45 6.79 -35.06 0.59
C PHE A 45 7.22 -35.68 -0.74
N GLU A 46 6.25 -35.92 -1.61
CA GLU A 46 6.50 -36.36 -2.97
C GLU A 46 6.88 -35.18 -3.86
N TRP A 47 8.15 -35.13 -4.27
CA TRP A 47 8.67 -34.07 -5.11
C TRP A 47 8.60 -34.45 -6.60
N ASP A 48 7.40 -34.43 -7.18
CA ASP A 48 7.27 -34.45 -8.65
C ASP A 48 7.78 -33.11 -9.21
N ILE A 49 9.07 -33.10 -9.55
CA ILE A 49 9.81 -31.93 -10.00
C ILE A 49 9.06 -31.24 -11.17
N LYS A 50 8.54 -32.02 -12.12
CA LYS A 50 7.90 -31.49 -13.33
C LYS A 50 6.54 -30.88 -13.01
N ASP A 51 5.74 -31.56 -12.19
CA ASP A 51 4.41 -31.09 -11.84
C ASP A 51 4.45 -29.86 -10.93
N LEU A 52 5.44 -29.81 -10.03
CA LEU A 52 5.76 -28.67 -9.19
C LEU A 52 6.42 -27.50 -9.94
N GLY A 53 6.66 -27.62 -11.25
CA GLY A 53 7.24 -26.56 -12.07
C GLY A 53 8.69 -26.23 -11.74
N ILE A 54 9.40 -27.19 -11.13
CA ILE A 54 10.83 -27.10 -10.84
C ILE A 54 11.58 -27.69 -12.03
N THR A 55 12.71 -27.11 -12.39
CA THR A 55 13.59 -27.69 -13.41
C THR A 55 14.59 -28.66 -12.78
N ASN A 56 14.98 -29.71 -13.51
CA ASN A 56 16.02 -30.64 -13.04
C ASN A 56 17.35 -29.92 -12.73
N ARG A 57 17.69 -28.90 -13.52
CA ARG A 57 18.92 -28.13 -13.33
C ARG A 57 18.90 -27.34 -12.02
N ALA A 58 17.81 -26.63 -11.73
CA ALA A 58 17.67 -25.91 -10.46
C ALA A 58 17.63 -26.87 -9.27
N TRP A 59 16.87 -27.96 -9.38
CA TRP A 59 16.81 -29.00 -8.35
C TRP A 59 18.21 -29.54 -8.01
N ASN A 60 18.95 -29.97 -9.04
CA ASN A 60 20.30 -30.53 -8.88
C ASN A 60 21.28 -29.53 -8.24
N LYS A 61 21.23 -28.24 -8.62
CA LYS A 61 22.07 -27.21 -7.98
C LYS A 61 21.80 -27.10 -6.48
N VAL A 62 20.53 -27.14 -6.08
CA VAL A 62 20.10 -27.05 -4.67
C VAL A 62 20.57 -28.27 -3.88
N ILE A 63 20.25 -29.49 -4.34
CA ILE A 63 20.56 -30.71 -3.59
C ILE A 63 22.07 -30.99 -3.52
N HIS A 64 22.85 -30.73 -4.59
CA HIS A 64 24.30 -30.97 -4.59
C HIS A 64 25.05 -30.03 -3.65
N ARG A 65 24.42 -28.93 -3.23
CA ARG A 65 24.95 -28.00 -2.21
C ARG A 65 24.49 -28.35 -0.79
N GLY A 66 23.78 -29.46 -0.60
CA GLY A 66 23.24 -29.86 0.70
C GLY A 66 22.12 -28.93 1.20
N ILE A 67 21.52 -28.13 0.31
CA ILE A 67 20.44 -27.21 0.67
C ILE A 67 19.14 -28.00 0.65
N LYS A 68 18.40 -27.96 1.76
CA LYS A 68 17.09 -28.63 1.86
C LYS A 68 16.12 -28.06 0.80
N PRO A 69 15.53 -28.88 -0.08
CA PRO A 69 14.62 -28.38 -1.12
C PRO A 69 13.45 -27.55 -0.59
N VAL A 70 12.91 -27.90 0.58
CA VAL A 70 11.81 -27.15 1.22
C VAL A 70 12.17 -25.71 1.58
N ARG A 71 13.45 -25.36 1.73
CA ARG A 71 13.89 -23.96 1.94
C ARG A 71 13.82 -23.13 0.66
N VAL A 72 13.72 -23.77 -0.50
CA VAL A 72 13.89 -23.15 -1.81
C VAL A 72 12.63 -23.28 -2.67
N PHE A 73 12.05 -24.46 -2.74
CA PHE A 73 10.89 -24.77 -3.55
C PHE A 73 9.64 -24.93 -2.69
N ALA A 74 8.56 -24.31 -3.13
CA ALA A 74 7.25 -24.40 -2.52
C ALA A 74 6.60 -25.75 -2.83
N HIS A 75 6.16 -26.46 -1.80
CA HIS A 75 5.40 -27.71 -1.93
C HIS A 75 3.94 -27.51 -1.48
N PRO A 76 2.92 -28.00 -2.22
CA PRO A 76 1.51 -27.79 -1.89
C PRO A 76 1.16 -28.25 -0.46
N GLY A 77 1.62 -29.45 -0.08
CA GLY A 77 1.42 -29.98 1.27
C GLY A 77 2.02 -29.10 2.37
N VAL A 78 3.14 -28.41 2.08
CA VAL A 78 3.77 -27.47 3.03
C VAL A 78 2.95 -26.19 3.16
N LEU A 79 2.40 -25.69 2.04
CA LEU A 79 1.56 -24.51 2.01
C LEU A 79 0.20 -24.74 2.68
N ILE A 80 -0.40 -25.92 2.51
CA ILE A 80 -1.69 -26.28 3.12
C ILE A 80 -1.58 -26.34 4.64
N GLN A 81 -0.50 -26.92 5.17
CA GLN A 81 -0.26 -27.00 6.61
C GLN A 81 -0.21 -25.63 7.28
N ASN A 82 0.39 -24.63 6.61
CA ASN A 82 0.40 -23.26 7.09
C ASN A 82 0.44 -22.28 5.90
N PRO A 83 -0.70 -21.72 5.48
CA PRO A 83 -0.78 -20.82 4.32
C PRO A 83 0.05 -19.53 4.45
N LYS A 84 0.51 -19.17 5.66
CA LYS A 84 1.44 -18.05 5.84
C LYS A 84 2.79 -18.28 5.15
N ARG A 85 3.19 -19.54 4.95
CA ARG A 85 4.42 -19.94 4.24
C ARG A 85 4.45 -19.48 2.78
N ILE A 86 3.30 -19.16 2.19
CA ILE A 86 3.24 -18.54 0.86
C ILE A 86 4.07 -17.25 0.82
N GLY A 87 4.03 -16.45 1.89
CA GLY A 87 4.82 -15.22 1.99
C GLY A 87 6.32 -15.47 1.91
N TYR A 88 6.81 -16.55 2.52
CA TYR A 88 8.21 -16.97 2.42
C TYR A 88 8.61 -17.25 0.98
N TYR A 89 7.90 -18.15 0.29
CA TYR A 89 8.28 -18.56 -1.07
C TYR A 89 8.04 -17.46 -2.09
N ARG A 90 7.02 -16.62 -1.89
CA ARG A 90 6.79 -15.47 -2.74
C ARG A 90 7.95 -14.46 -2.62
N MET A 91 8.37 -14.14 -1.40
CA MET A 91 9.48 -13.22 -1.16
C MET A 91 10.78 -13.80 -1.71
N LEU A 92 10.97 -15.11 -1.60
CA LEU A 92 12.11 -15.81 -2.20
C LEU A 92 12.10 -15.71 -3.74
N ALA A 93 10.93 -15.84 -4.37
CA ALA A 93 10.74 -15.61 -5.80
C ALA A 93 10.79 -14.11 -6.20
N MET A 94 10.98 -13.20 -5.24
CA MET A 94 10.99 -11.74 -5.41
C MET A 94 9.70 -11.18 -6.04
N VAL A 95 8.56 -11.83 -5.84
CA VAL A 95 7.27 -11.41 -6.42
C VAL A 95 6.46 -10.59 -5.42
N SER A 96 5.76 -9.55 -5.87
CA SER A 96 4.85 -8.78 -5.01
C SER A 96 3.44 -9.40 -4.92
N GLN A 97 2.72 -9.15 -3.83
CA GLN A 97 1.30 -9.53 -3.69
C GLN A 97 0.41 -8.98 -4.83
N LYS A 98 0.73 -7.75 -5.31
CA LYS A 98 0.02 -7.12 -6.44
C LYS A 98 0.26 -7.88 -7.74
N SER A 99 1.50 -8.31 -7.99
CA SER A 99 1.85 -9.10 -9.18
C SER A 99 1.14 -10.46 -9.17
N MET A 100 1.16 -11.16 -8.04
CA MET A 100 0.44 -12.42 -7.84
C MET A 100 -1.06 -12.31 -8.16
N SER A 101 -1.70 -11.20 -7.75
CA SER A 101 -3.12 -10.97 -8.05
C SER A 101 -3.38 -10.75 -9.54
N ARG A 102 -2.45 -10.13 -10.29
CA ARG A 102 -2.60 -9.90 -11.74
C ARG A 102 -2.52 -11.20 -12.55
N VAL A 103 -1.84 -12.23 -12.05
CA VAL A 103 -1.79 -13.56 -12.67
C VAL A 103 -2.90 -14.50 -12.14
N GLY A 104 -3.91 -13.96 -11.46
CA GLY A 104 -5.04 -14.73 -10.95
C GLY A 104 -4.73 -15.60 -9.73
N LEU A 105 -3.66 -15.29 -8.99
CA LEU A 105 -3.22 -16.00 -7.78
C LEU A 105 -3.22 -15.04 -6.57
N SER A 106 -4.39 -14.54 -6.18
CA SER A 106 -4.50 -13.66 -5.02
C SER A 106 -4.24 -14.39 -3.70
N ILE A 107 -3.27 -13.91 -2.93
CA ILE A 107 -2.75 -14.59 -1.72
C ILE A 107 -2.90 -13.77 -0.42
N ASN A 108 -3.43 -12.54 -0.50
CA ASN A 108 -3.45 -11.61 0.64
C ASN A 108 -4.21 -12.14 1.87
N LYS A 109 -5.23 -12.98 1.66
CA LYS A 109 -5.95 -13.63 2.75
C LYS A 109 -5.12 -14.76 3.35
N SER A 110 -4.55 -15.62 2.51
CA SER A 110 -3.74 -16.77 2.90
C SER A 110 -2.49 -16.36 3.70
N GLU A 111 -1.78 -15.32 3.27
CA GLU A 111 -0.61 -14.79 4.01
C GLU A 111 -0.98 -14.23 5.39
N LYS A 112 -2.25 -13.85 5.61
CA LYS A 112 -2.78 -13.44 6.92
C LYS A 112 -3.36 -14.59 7.73
N GLY A 113 -3.23 -15.84 7.27
CA GLY A 113 -3.83 -17.02 7.87
C GLY A 113 -5.36 -17.03 7.77
N LYS A 114 -5.93 -16.38 6.75
CA LYS A 114 -7.39 -16.29 6.54
C LYS A 114 -7.80 -16.96 5.23
N GLY A 115 -8.99 -17.55 5.22
CA GLY A 115 -9.62 -18.13 4.03
C GLY A 115 -9.38 -19.63 3.87
N LEU A 116 -10.22 -20.27 3.05
CA LEU A 116 -10.06 -21.67 2.66
C LEU A 116 -8.92 -21.76 1.66
N PHE A 117 -8.01 -22.71 1.88
CA PHE A 117 -6.88 -22.98 1.00
C PHE A 117 -6.97 -24.42 0.55
N ASN A 118 -7.29 -24.63 -0.73
CA ASN A 118 -7.49 -25.95 -1.31
C ASN A 118 -6.25 -26.41 -2.11
N ASP A 119 -6.20 -27.70 -2.41
CA ASP A 119 -5.05 -28.35 -3.03
C ASP A 119 -4.72 -27.79 -4.42
N ASP A 120 -5.74 -27.48 -5.24
CA ASP A 120 -5.54 -26.88 -6.57
C ASP A 120 -4.86 -25.51 -6.47
N THR A 121 -5.32 -24.65 -5.56
CA THR A 121 -4.73 -23.33 -5.35
C THR A 121 -3.29 -23.46 -4.84
N ALA A 122 -3.05 -24.38 -3.91
CA ALA A 122 -1.72 -24.65 -3.38
C ALA A 122 -0.76 -25.11 -4.51
N LEU A 123 -1.20 -26.04 -5.36
CA LEU A 123 -0.43 -26.52 -6.51
C LEU A 123 -0.13 -25.42 -7.52
N ARG A 124 -1.13 -24.62 -7.88
CA ARG A 124 -0.95 -23.50 -8.83
C ARG A 124 0.02 -22.45 -8.30
N ILE A 125 -0.05 -22.12 -7.01
CA ILE A 125 0.88 -21.19 -6.36
C ILE A 125 2.29 -21.78 -6.32
N SER A 126 2.44 -23.02 -5.84
CA SER A 126 3.72 -23.73 -5.81
C SER A 126 4.37 -23.74 -7.18
N LYS A 127 3.63 -24.17 -8.21
CA LYS A 127 4.12 -24.24 -9.58
C LYS A 127 4.54 -22.89 -10.14
N HIS A 128 3.78 -21.83 -9.85
CA HIS A 128 4.12 -20.49 -10.32
C HIS A 128 5.41 -19.96 -9.67
N LEU A 129 5.51 -20.06 -8.34
CA LEU A 129 6.67 -19.58 -7.60
C LEU A 129 7.94 -20.39 -7.93
N ASN A 130 7.82 -21.72 -8.00
CA ASN A 130 8.93 -22.61 -8.32
C ASN A 130 9.52 -22.35 -9.70
N LYS A 131 8.69 -22.08 -10.71
CA LYS A 131 9.18 -21.70 -12.05
C LYS A 131 10.08 -20.47 -12.00
N ILE A 132 9.69 -19.45 -11.25
CA ILE A 132 10.46 -18.21 -11.10
C ILE A 132 11.76 -18.50 -10.34
N VAL A 133 11.69 -19.20 -9.21
CA VAL A 133 12.87 -19.55 -8.41
C VAL A 133 13.85 -20.43 -9.20
N SER A 134 13.36 -21.37 -9.99
CA SER A 134 14.20 -22.19 -10.88
C SER A 134 14.95 -21.34 -11.90
N ILE A 135 14.31 -20.36 -12.52
CA ILE A 135 14.98 -19.43 -13.46
C ILE A 135 16.09 -18.64 -12.76
N LEU A 136 15.82 -18.11 -11.56
CA LEU A 136 16.80 -17.34 -10.78
C LEU A 136 18.01 -18.20 -10.40
N ILE A 137 17.79 -19.41 -9.89
CA ILE A 137 18.87 -20.36 -9.54
C ILE A 137 19.68 -20.78 -10.76
N GLU A 138 19.05 -20.88 -11.92
CA GLU A 138 19.74 -21.28 -13.15
C GLU A 138 20.64 -20.20 -13.73
N HIS A 139 20.30 -18.94 -13.50
CA HIS A 139 21.07 -17.77 -13.94
C HIS A 139 22.50 -17.78 -13.40
N ASP A 140 22.67 -18.15 -12.13
CA ASP A 140 23.97 -18.09 -11.46
C ASP A 140 24.69 -19.45 -11.52
N GLU A 141 25.96 -19.49 -11.91
CA GLU A 141 26.71 -20.76 -12.02
C GLU A 141 26.81 -21.51 -10.69
N LYS A 142 26.93 -20.77 -9.58
CA LYS A 142 27.02 -21.26 -8.22
C LYS A 142 25.95 -20.58 -7.38
N ILE A 143 25.45 -21.28 -6.37
CA ILE A 143 24.48 -20.76 -5.40
C ILE A 143 25.04 -20.92 -3.98
N ASP A 144 24.75 -19.97 -3.11
CA ASP A 144 25.01 -19.99 -1.66
C ASP A 144 23.67 -19.99 -0.91
N ALA A 145 23.54 -20.85 0.10
CA ALA A 145 22.31 -20.95 0.88
C ALA A 145 21.87 -19.62 1.51
N ARG A 146 22.81 -18.73 1.83
CA ARG A 146 22.55 -17.40 2.39
C ARG A 146 21.91 -16.45 1.38
N GLU A 147 22.09 -16.68 0.07
CA GLU A 147 21.48 -15.84 -0.96
C GLU A 147 19.95 -15.88 -0.86
N PHE A 148 19.38 -17.03 -0.51
CA PHE A 148 17.93 -17.17 -0.36
C PHE A 148 17.37 -16.31 0.78
N ASP A 149 18.11 -16.16 1.88
CA ASP A 149 17.74 -15.26 2.98
C ASP A 149 17.87 -13.78 2.56
N LEU A 150 18.90 -13.45 1.78
CA LEU A 150 19.10 -12.11 1.23
C LEU A 150 18.02 -11.74 0.21
N TRP A 151 17.66 -12.65 -0.70
CA TRP A 151 16.57 -12.45 -1.68
C TRP A 151 15.26 -12.16 -0.97
N ARG A 152 14.94 -12.94 0.07
CA ARG A 152 13.78 -12.70 0.92
C ARG A 152 13.87 -11.35 1.63
N GLY A 153 15.03 -11.00 2.18
CA GLY A 153 15.27 -9.71 2.83
C GLY A 153 15.05 -8.52 1.89
N MET A 154 15.53 -8.61 0.65
CA MET A 154 15.31 -7.59 -0.39
C MET A 154 13.82 -7.43 -0.72
N ALA A 155 13.12 -8.54 -0.94
CA ALA A 155 11.69 -8.53 -1.23
C ALA A 155 10.86 -7.99 -0.03
N ALA A 156 11.21 -8.39 1.19
CA ALA A 156 10.60 -7.89 2.42
C ALA A 156 10.84 -6.39 2.60
N GLY A 157 12.06 -5.91 2.38
CA GLY A 157 12.42 -4.49 2.42
C GLY A 157 11.62 -3.66 1.42
N SER A 158 11.47 -4.15 0.18
CA SER A 158 10.64 -3.51 -0.84
C SER A 158 9.15 -3.45 -0.43
N GLN A 159 8.61 -4.53 0.13
CA GLN A 159 7.24 -4.57 0.64
C GLN A 159 7.04 -3.62 1.84
N ALA A 160 8.02 -3.54 2.74
CA ALA A 160 8.00 -2.65 3.90
C ALA A 160 8.05 -1.19 3.45
N GLN A 161 8.89 -0.87 2.46
CA GLN A 161 8.93 0.45 1.84
C GLN A 161 7.57 0.83 1.25
N GLY A 162 6.95 -0.06 0.47
CA GLY A 162 5.62 0.20 -0.09
C GLY A 162 4.55 0.40 0.99
N SER A 163 4.59 -0.40 2.07
CA SER A 163 3.65 -0.29 3.19
C SER A 163 3.85 1.00 4.00
N TRP A 164 5.09 1.44 4.17
CA TRP A 164 5.44 2.69 4.85
C TRP A 164 4.90 3.91 4.09
N GLN A 165 5.06 3.93 2.76
CA GLN A 165 4.53 5.01 1.93
C GLN A 165 3.00 5.09 2.00
N ASN A 166 2.31 3.94 1.97
CA ASN A 166 0.86 3.90 2.15
C ASN A 166 0.45 4.43 3.52
N THR A 167 1.13 4.00 4.60
CA THR A 167 0.81 4.43 5.97
C THR A 167 0.99 5.93 6.16
N LYS A 168 2.05 6.51 5.57
CA LYS A 168 2.26 7.97 5.55
C LYS A 168 1.12 8.70 4.83
N GLY A 169 0.70 8.19 3.68
CA GLY A 169 -0.43 8.73 2.92
C GLY A 169 -1.73 8.71 3.72
N GLU A 170 -2.07 7.54 4.29
CA GLU A 170 -3.29 7.34 5.09
C GLU A 170 -3.34 8.26 6.32
N ARG A 171 -2.21 8.48 7.01
CA ARG A 171 -2.17 9.37 8.19
C ARG A 171 -2.53 10.81 7.85
N ALA A 172 -2.03 11.33 6.73
CA ALA A 172 -2.36 12.69 6.28
C ALA A 172 -3.86 12.83 5.97
N GLU A 173 -4.42 11.85 5.26
CA GLU A 173 -5.84 11.82 4.93
C GLU A 173 -6.72 11.80 6.19
N ILE A 174 -6.39 10.95 7.18
CA ILE A 174 -7.09 10.86 8.45
C ILE A 174 -7.10 12.20 9.20
N VAL A 175 -5.95 12.89 9.28
CA VAL A 175 -5.83 14.17 9.99
C VAL A 175 -6.72 15.24 9.36
N ILE A 176 -6.71 15.36 8.04
CA ILE A 176 -7.53 16.35 7.33
C ILE A 176 -9.03 16.02 7.47
N LYS A 177 -9.41 14.74 7.33
CA LYS A 177 -10.79 14.29 7.53
C LYS A 177 -11.28 14.59 8.95
N ASP A 178 -10.43 14.37 9.96
CA ASP A 178 -10.77 14.65 11.35
C ASP A 178 -10.91 16.15 11.65
N ILE A 179 -10.05 17.01 11.08
CA ILE A 179 -10.19 18.48 11.18
C ILE A 179 -11.55 18.93 10.62
N MET A 180 -11.96 18.41 9.46
CA MET A 180 -13.26 18.74 8.86
C MET A 180 -14.43 18.17 9.68
N GLY A 181 -14.33 16.93 10.13
CA GLY A 181 -15.35 16.29 10.96
C GLY A 181 -15.55 17.02 12.29
N ARG A 182 -14.47 17.40 12.98
CA ARG A 182 -14.51 18.21 14.20
C ARG A 182 -15.22 19.53 13.95
N ARG A 183 -14.87 20.25 12.88
CA ARG A 183 -15.52 21.51 12.54
C ARG A 183 -17.03 21.39 12.36
N ILE A 184 -17.48 20.37 11.62
CA ILE A 184 -18.91 20.11 11.39
C ILE A 184 -19.66 19.85 12.71
N ARG A 185 -19.04 19.07 13.62
CA ARG A 185 -19.60 18.77 14.95
C ARG A 185 -19.62 19.99 15.86
N GLU A 186 -18.53 20.75 15.93
CA GLU A 186 -18.41 21.99 16.74
C GLU A 186 -19.46 23.02 16.35
N ARG A 187 -19.72 23.19 15.05
CA ARG A 187 -20.77 24.09 14.54
C ARG A 187 -22.17 23.49 14.55
N LYS A 188 -22.33 22.25 15.04
CA LYS A 188 -23.62 21.53 15.10
C LYS A 188 -24.33 21.51 13.74
N LEU A 189 -23.57 21.30 12.67
CA LEU A 189 -24.08 21.30 11.30
C LEU A 189 -24.61 19.93 10.88
N ALA A 190 -24.12 18.85 11.50
CA ALA A 190 -24.60 17.50 11.27
C ALA A 190 -25.95 17.28 11.97
N LEU A 191 -26.93 16.81 11.19
CA LEU A 191 -28.24 16.37 11.67
C LEU A 191 -28.22 14.89 12.02
N GLU A 192 -27.43 14.10 11.28
CA GLU A 192 -27.34 12.65 11.44
C GLU A 192 -25.97 12.18 10.95
N GLU A 193 -25.42 11.16 11.62
CA GLU A 193 -24.18 10.49 11.27
C GLU A 193 -24.48 9.00 11.00
N LYS A 194 -24.11 8.52 9.81
CA LYS A 194 -24.26 7.11 9.43
C LYS A 194 -22.91 6.52 9.04
N LEU A 195 -22.69 5.28 9.48
CA LEU A 195 -21.63 4.44 8.95
C LEU A 195 -22.06 3.91 7.58
N HIS A 196 -21.22 4.12 6.56
CA HIS A 196 -21.46 3.58 5.22
C HIS A 196 -20.20 2.84 4.74
N GLY A 197 -20.20 1.51 4.84
CA GLY A 197 -19.03 0.69 4.54
C GLY A 197 -17.88 0.99 5.52
N LYS A 198 -16.73 1.45 5.00
CA LYS A 198 -15.60 1.94 5.82
C LYS A 198 -15.62 3.47 6.03
N GLY A 199 -16.59 4.17 5.47
CA GLY A 199 -16.69 5.62 5.50
C GLY A 199 -17.77 6.13 6.46
N VAL A 200 -17.76 7.45 6.68
CA VAL A 200 -18.75 8.16 7.51
C VAL A 200 -19.52 9.13 6.61
N ILE A 201 -20.84 9.11 6.70
CA ILE A 201 -21.74 10.07 6.04
C ILE A 201 -22.33 10.99 7.10
N LEU A 202 -22.11 12.29 6.94
CA LEU A 202 -22.75 13.33 7.74
C LEU A 202 -23.82 14.03 6.90
N ASN A 203 -25.08 13.85 7.30
CA ASN A 203 -26.20 14.58 6.70
C ASN A 203 -26.25 15.99 7.31
N LEU A 204 -26.09 17.00 6.46
CA LEU A 204 -26.11 18.41 6.86
C LEU A 204 -27.47 19.04 6.52
N ARG A 205 -27.71 20.24 7.07
CA ARG A 205 -28.89 21.05 6.72
C ARG A 205 -28.99 21.34 5.22
N ALA A 206 -30.20 21.61 4.75
CA ALA A 206 -30.52 21.91 3.35
C ALA A 206 -30.22 20.76 2.35
N GLY A 207 -30.29 19.51 2.82
CA GLY A 207 -30.17 18.31 1.97
C GLY A 207 -28.77 18.08 1.42
N ARG A 208 -27.75 18.57 2.12
CA ARG A 208 -26.34 18.35 1.80
C ARG A 208 -25.83 17.10 2.51
N GLN A 209 -24.96 16.35 1.85
CA GLN A 209 -24.30 15.18 2.44
C GLN A 209 -22.79 15.39 2.37
N PHE A 210 -22.11 15.16 3.48
CA PHE A 210 -20.66 15.18 3.57
C PHE A 210 -20.18 13.74 3.74
N ILE A 211 -19.50 13.21 2.74
CA ILE A 211 -19.11 11.80 2.68
C ILE A 211 -17.59 11.72 2.78
N PHE A 212 -17.10 11.04 3.81
CA PHE A 212 -15.71 10.64 3.93
C PHE A 212 -15.52 9.31 3.19
N GLY A 213 -15.04 9.39 1.94
CA GLY A 213 -14.94 8.26 1.01
C GLY A 213 -13.50 7.90 0.67
N SER A 214 -13.33 7.11 -0.39
CA SER A 214 -12.02 6.75 -0.96
C SER A 214 -11.81 7.29 -2.38
N GLU A 215 -12.85 7.81 -3.03
CA GLU A 215 -12.78 8.44 -4.35
C GLU A 215 -14.07 9.27 -4.60
N PRO A 216 -14.05 10.60 -4.39
CA PRO A 216 -12.96 11.37 -3.79
C PRO A 216 -12.79 11.02 -2.29
N ASP A 217 -11.66 11.42 -1.71
CA ASP A 217 -11.40 11.25 -0.27
C ASP A 217 -12.50 11.93 0.56
N ILE A 218 -12.97 13.09 0.10
CA ILE A 218 -14.13 13.79 0.66
C ILE A 218 -15.02 14.30 -0.46
N GLY A 219 -16.30 13.93 -0.41
CA GLY A 219 -17.32 14.40 -1.34
C GLY A 219 -18.43 15.15 -0.61
N VAL A 220 -18.80 16.32 -1.13
CA VAL A 220 -19.97 17.07 -0.68
C VAL A 220 -21.04 16.98 -1.75
N TYR A 221 -22.18 16.38 -1.42
CA TYR A 221 -23.27 16.13 -2.35
C TYR A 221 -24.49 16.98 -2.02
N LYS A 222 -25.30 17.29 -3.03
CA LYS A 222 -26.64 17.87 -2.87
C LYS A 222 -27.56 17.28 -3.92
N LYS A 223 -28.69 16.72 -3.50
CA LYS A 223 -29.64 16.01 -4.39
C LYS A 223 -28.94 14.90 -5.23
N GLY A 224 -27.99 14.19 -4.64
CA GLY A 224 -27.25 13.11 -5.29
C GLY A 224 -26.13 13.55 -6.24
N LEU A 225 -25.97 14.85 -6.54
CA LEU A 225 -24.89 15.35 -7.40
C LEU A 225 -23.73 15.88 -6.56
N ILE A 226 -22.50 15.49 -6.92
CA ILE A 226 -21.30 16.04 -6.29
C ILE A 226 -21.19 17.55 -6.52
N GLN A 227 -21.06 18.32 -5.44
CA GLN A 227 -20.90 19.77 -5.44
C GLN A 227 -19.46 20.16 -5.16
N ILE A 228 -18.79 19.42 -4.26
CA ILE A 228 -17.38 19.63 -3.93
C ILE A 228 -16.68 18.28 -3.85
N ALA A 229 -15.53 18.16 -4.50
CA ALA A 229 -14.63 17.03 -4.41
C ALA A 229 -13.30 17.48 -3.80
N VAL A 230 -12.84 16.78 -2.76
CA VAL A 230 -11.53 17.02 -2.15
C VAL A 230 -10.70 15.75 -2.25
N GLU A 231 -9.49 15.91 -2.76
CA GLU A 231 -8.50 14.84 -2.84
C GLU A 231 -7.27 15.21 -2.01
N ILE A 232 -6.81 14.28 -1.19
CA ILE A 232 -5.72 14.46 -0.23
C ILE A 232 -4.59 13.48 -0.59
N LYS A 233 -3.39 14.01 -0.82
CA LYS A 233 -2.19 13.20 -1.09
C LYS A 233 -1.08 13.55 -0.11
N GLY A 234 -0.94 12.70 0.91
CA GLY A 234 0.19 12.71 1.84
C GLY A 234 1.46 12.09 1.24
N GLY A 235 2.58 12.27 1.93
CA GLY A 235 3.88 11.66 1.61
C GLY A 235 4.96 12.70 1.35
N ILE A 236 6.14 12.50 1.93
CA ILE A 236 7.23 13.48 1.92
C ILE A 236 8.21 13.32 0.75
N ASP A 237 8.16 12.19 0.04
CA ASP A 237 9.13 11.85 -1.00
C ASP A 237 8.86 12.64 -2.30
N PRO A 238 9.80 13.51 -2.74
CA PRO A 238 9.65 14.27 -3.97
C PRO A 238 9.64 13.39 -5.24
N ALA A 239 10.28 12.22 -5.24
CA ALA A 239 10.36 11.37 -6.43
C ALA A 239 8.99 10.84 -6.88
N GLY A 240 8.11 10.53 -5.92
CA GLY A 240 6.77 10.01 -6.16
C GLY A 240 5.68 11.08 -6.24
N VAL A 241 6.01 12.38 -6.28
CA VAL A 241 5.01 13.45 -6.21
C VAL A 241 4.14 13.53 -7.47
N LEU A 242 4.74 13.34 -8.66
CA LEU A 242 4.02 13.44 -9.94
C LEU A 242 3.03 12.28 -10.14
N GLU A 243 3.39 11.07 -9.69
CA GLU A 243 2.48 9.92 -9.73
C GLU A 243 1.27 10.15 -8.81
N ARG A 244 1.51 10.64 -7.58
CA ARG A 244 0.45 10.99 -6.63
C ARG A 244 -0.46 12.10 -7.15
N PHE A 245 0.13 13.12 -7.77
CA PHE A 245 -0.60 14.21 -8.43
C PHE A 245 -1.48 13.67 -9.57
N GLY A 246 -0.94 12.84 -10.46
CA GLY A 246 -1.70 12.25 -11.56
C GLY A 246 -2.89 11.40 -11.10
N ALA A 247 -2.71 10.63 -10.02
CA ALA A 247 -3.81 9.88 -9.41
C ALA A 247 -4.89 10.81 -8.84
N ALA A 248 -4.50 11.89 -8.17
CA ALA A 248 -5.44 12.87 -7.64
C ALA A 248 -6.23 13.59 -8.74
N LEU A 249 -5.54 14.00 -9.81
CA LEU A 249 -6.15 14.67 -10.95
C LEU A 249 -7.21 13.80 -11.63
N LYS A 250 -7.00 12.48 -11.69
CA LYS A 250 -7.97 11.53 -12.24
C LYS A 250 -9.28 11.51 -11.41
N SER A 251 -9.17 11.47 -10.08
CA SER A 251 -10.31 11.51 -9.15
C SER A 251 -11.09 12.83 -9.31
N LEU A 252 -10.40 13.96 -9.28
CA LEU A 252 -11.03 15.29 -9.42
C LEU A 252 -11.66 15.50 -10.81
N ARG A 253 -11.03 15.00 -11.88
CA ARG A 253 -11.60 15.06 -13.23
C ARG A 253 -12.91 14.28 -13.31
N ARG A 254 -13.00 13.12 -12.65
CA ARG A 254 -14.23 12.31 -12.60
C ARG A 254 -15.36 13.07 -11.89
N ALA A 255 -15.06 13.80 -10.81
CA ALA A 255 -16.03 14.66 -10.15
C ALA A 255 -16.57 15.75 -11.10
N LYS A 256 -15.70 16.42 -11.86
CA LYS A 256 -16.14 17.40 -12.88
C LYS A 256 -16.90 16.77 -14.06
N GLN A 257 -16.66 15.50 -14.38
CA GLN A 257 -17.46 14.77 -15.38
C GLN A 257 -18.87 14.45 -14.86
N GLU A 258 -19.00 14.11 -13.57
CA GLU A 258 -20.30 13.89 -12.93
C GLU A 258 -21.09 15.20 -12.78
N ASN A 259 -20.42 16.29 -12.42
CA ASN A 259 -21.00 17.62 -12.38
C ASN A 259 -19.95 18.66 -12.79
N SER A 260 -20.08 19.25 -13.98
CA SER A 260 -19.12 20.24 -14.49
C SER A 260 -18.99 21.51 -13.65
N LYS A 261 -19.96 21.77 -12.77
CA LYS A 261 -19.95 22.89 -11.82
C LYS A 261 -19.39 22.52 -10.44
N SER A 262 -18.92 21.29 -10.25
CA SER A 262 -18.35 20.87 -8.97
C SER A 262 -17.07 21.64 -8.68
N THR A 263 -16.94 22.15 -7.46
CA THR A 263 -15.69 22.71 -6.96
C THR A 263 -14.72 21.60 -6.61
N THR A 264 -13.49 21.66 -7.10
CA THR A 264 -12.45 20.67 -6.81
C THR A 264 -11.34 21.27 -5.95
N ILE A 265 -10.88 20.49 -4.98
CA ILE A 265 -9.85 20.90 -4.03
C ILE A 265 -8.77 19.83 -3.99
N LEU A 266 -7.53 20.21 -4.24
CA LEU A 266 -6.36 19.37 -4.08
C LEU A 266 -5.60 19.76 -2.81
N ILE A 267 -5.33 18.79 -1.95
CA ILE A 267 -4.53 18.97 -0.74
C ILE A 267 -3.30 18.06 -0.82
N MET A 268 -2.10 18.63 -0.81
CA MET A 268 -0.85 17.85 -0.90
C MET A 268 0.14 18.17 0.22
N GLN A 269 1.06 17.24 0.48
CA GLN A 269 2.18 17.46 1.40
C GLN A 269 3.20 18.43 0.79
N GLY A 270 3.32 19.64 1.35
CA GLY A 270 4.12 20.74 0.83
C GLY A 270 5.61 20.42 0.70
N VAL A 271 6.17 19.70 1.68
CA VAL A 271 7.61 19.32 1.69
C VAL A 271 8.01 18.42 0.50
N SER A 272 7.04 17.78 -0.16
CA SER A 272 7.30 16.90 -1.32
C SER A 272 7.17 17.61 -2.67
N LEU A 273 6.72 18.87 -2.70
CA LEU A 273 6.42 19.58 -3.95
C LEU A 273 7.69 20.10 -4.62
N THR A 274 8.10 19.41 -5.69
CA THR A 274 9.15 19.89 -6.60
C THR A 274 8.67 21.08 -7.44
N THR A 275 9.60 21.83 -8.04
CA THR A 275 9.26 22.92 -8.98
C THR A 275 8.35 22.44 -10.10
N LYS A 276 8.69 21.30 -10.72
CA LYS A 276 7.88 20.67 -11.76
C LYS A 276 6.47 20.29 -11.29
N ALA A 277 6.33 19.77 -10.07
CA ALA A 277 5.01 19.44 -9.54
C ALA A 277 4.14 20.69 -9.35
N LYS A 278 4.73 21.81 -8.92
CA LYS A 278 4.03 23.09 -8.79
C LYS A 278 3.56 23.63 -10.14
N GLU A 279 4.41 23.55 -11.18
CA GLU A 279 4.05 23.92 -12.55
C GLU A 279 2.89 23.07 -13.08
N GLU A 280 2.92 21.75 -12.89
CA GLU A 280 1.85 20.83 -13.32
C GLU A 280 0.52 21.12 -12.60
N ILE A 281 0.56 21.49 -11.32
CA ILE A 281 -0.62 21.90 -10.56
C ILE A 281 -1.21 23.19 -11.16
N GLN A 282 -0.37 24.19 -11.44
CA GLN A 282 -0.79 25.45 -12.07
C GLN A 282 -1.37 25.21 -13.47
N ASN A 283 -0.76 24.33 -14.27
CA ASN A 283 -1.28 23.97 -15.60
C ASN A 283 -2.60 23.18 -15.56
N SER A 284 -3.01 22.70 -14.38
CA SER A 284 -4.23 21.91 -14.17
C SER A 284 -5.41 22.70 -13.59
N GLU A 285 -5.38 24.04 -13.67
CA GLU A 285 -6.43 24.95 -13.19
C GLU A 285 -7.84 24.64 -13.76
N SER A 286 -7.93 24.06 -14.96
CA SER A 286 -9.23 23.61 -15.51
C SER A 286 -9.91 22.54 -14.66
N ILE A 287 -9.12 21.73 -13.95
CA ILE A 287 -9.58 20.60 -13.13
C ILE A 287 -9.48 20.91 -11.64
N ILE A 288 -8.56 21.76 -11.19
CA ILE A 288 -8.31 22.07 -9.78
C ILE A 288 -8.70 23.53 -9.51
N ASP A 289 -9.77 23.75 -8.76
CA ASP A 289 -10.22 25.10 -8.44
C ASP A 289 -9.47 25.69 -7.23
N TYR A 290 -9.06 24.83 -6.28
CA TYR A 290 -8.32 25.24 -5.09
C TYR A 290 -7.19 24.26 -4.76
N PHE A 291 -6.05 24.81 -4.35
CA PHE A 291 -4.89 24.05 -3.90
C PHE A 291 -4.49 24.47 -2.49
N PHE A 292 -4.21 23.49 -1.62
CA PHE A 292 -3.71 23.71 -0.27
C PHE A 292 -2.57 22.75 0.05
N THR A 293 -1.70 23.14 0.97
CA THR A 293 -0.77 22.20 1.59
C THR A 293 -1.33 21.66 2.92
N ILE A 294 -0.94 20.44 3.27
CA ILE A 294 -1.30 19.83 4.56
C ILE A 294 -0.76 20.69 5.72
N GLU A 295 0.47 21.17 5.58
CA GLU A 295 1.16 22.01 6.55
C GLU A 295 0.40 23.32 6.80
N ASP A 296 -0.12 23.96 5.74
CA ASP A 296 -0.90 25.19 5.88
C ASP A 296 -2.24 24.94 6.58
N ILE A 297 -2.96 23.86 6.25
CA ILE A 297 -4.24 23.55 6.91
C ILE A 297 -4.05 23.27 8.40
N ILE A 298 -2.96 22.61 8.78
CA ILE A 298 -2.65 22.26 10.17
C ILE A 298 -2.07 23.45 10.94
N GLY A 299 -1.17 24.22 10.33
CA GLY A 299 -0.41 25.28 11.00
C GLY A 299 -1.02 26.68 10.90
N ASN A 300 -1.91 26.94 9.94
CA ASN A 300 -2.44 28.27 9.66
C ASN A 300 -3.97 28.32 9.80
N GLU A 301 -4.44 29.02 10.84
CA GLU A 301 -5.87 29.16 11.13
C GLU A 301 -6.62 29.91 10.02
N TYR A 302 -5.99 30.88 9.34
CA TYR A 302 -6.61 31.62 8.25
C TYR A 302 -6.86 30.72 7.04
N VAL A 303 -5.86 29.94 6.63
CA VAL A 303 -5.99 28.97 5.53
C VAL A 303 -7.07 27.94 5.86
N ARG A 304 -7.11 27.46 7.10
CA ARG A 304 -8.16 26.54 7.54
C ARG A 304 -9.56 27.18 7.48
N LYS A 305 -9.71 28.44 7.90
CA LYS A 305 -10.97 29.19 7.79
C LYS A 305 -11.42 29.34 6.33
N ASP A 306 -10.48 29.60 5.42
CA ASP A 306 -10.78 29.71 3.98
C ASP A 306 -11.25 28.38 3.40
N LEU A 307 -10.58 27.28 3.74
CA LEU A 307 -11.01 25.94 3.35
C LEU A 307 -12.43 25.62 3.87
N PHE A 308 -12.72 25.94 5.13
CA PHE A 308 -14.06 25.77 5.70
C PHE A 308 -15.11 26.62 5.01
N LYS A 309 -14.76 27.85 4.60
CA LYS A 309 -15.66 28.73 3.84
C LYS A 309 -15.99 28.14 2.46
N ILE A 310 -15.00 27.59 1.75
CA ILE A 310 -15.20 26.91 0.46
C ILE A 310 -16.11 25.70 0.63
N LEU A 311 -15.85 24.86 1.65
CA LEU A 311 -16.68 23.71 2.01
C LEU A 311 -18.05 24.10 2.58
N LYS A 312 -18.22 25.36 2.97
CA LYS A 312 -19.36 25.93 3.69
C LYS A 312 -19.70 25.12 4.95
N ILE A 313 -18.69 24.94 5.81
CA ILE A 313 -18.75 24.30 7.13
C ILE A 313 -18.13 25.16 8.24
#